data_AF-A0A087S5N4-F1
#
_entry.id   AF-A0A087S5N4-F1
#
_cell.length_a   1.000
_cell.length_b   1.000
_cell.length_c   1.000
_cell.angle_alpha   90.00
_cell.angle_beta   90.00
_cell.angle_gamma   90.00
#
_symmetry.space_group_name_H-M   'P 1'
#
loop_
_entity.id
_entity.type
_entity.pdbx_description
1 polymer ?
#
loop_
_entity_poly.entity_id
_entity_poly.type
_entity_poly.pdbx_seq_one_letter_code
_entity_poly.pdbx_strand_id
1 'polypeptide(L)'
;KECLMKKNRIELFVEMIMAKSLDERTQLLKKLQELQKSDFVEILRAMKGYKVTIRLLDPPLHEFLPNPEELMDKIYKENDDSEKTKRILNRARELSEVNPMMGHRGVRIGITYPEIYEMQIKAVFEATAELTKQKIDAKPQIMIPQIGSIEELDYIKSIYDDVKLEMEKKYKIKFKINFGTMLEVVRACLTSNELANTAEFFSFGTNDLTQGVFSFSREDVEGKFLPEYMEKEILETSPSVLHHIEFQLQSLLLPRLL
;
A
#
# COMPACT_ATOMS: atom_id res chain seq x y z
N LYS A 1 1.07 6.54 2.62
CA LYS A 1 0.10 7.63 2.34
C LYS A 1 0.79 8.99 2.23
N GLU A 2 1.62 9.40 3.19
CA GLU A 2 2.26 10.74 3.19
C GLU A 2 3.10 11.08 1.94
N CYS A 3 3.87 10.13 1.39
CA CYS A 3 4.63 10.37 0.15
C CYS A 3 3.73 10.75 -1.06
N LEU A 4 2.44 10.39 -1.05
CA LEU A 4 1.52 10.67 -2.16
C LEU A 4 0.67 11.94 -1.95
N MET A 5 0.53 12.42 -0.70
CA MET A 5 -0.43 13.48 -0.35
C MET A 5 0.11 14.92 -0.50
N LYS A 6 1.31 15.12 -1.08
CA LYS A 6 1.79 16.48 -1.43
C LYS A 6 0.97 16.99 -2.63
N LYS A 7 0.53 18.25 -2.62
CA LYS A 7 -0.44 18.82 -3.60
C LYS A 7 -0.14 18.48 -5.07
N ASN A 8 1.09 18.65 -5.52
CA ASN A 8 1.50 18.34 -6.91
C ASN A 8 1.46 16.84 -7.26
N ARG A 9 1.48 15.95 -6.26
CA ARG A 9 1.46 14.48 -6.44
C ARG A 9 0.05 13.94 -6.49
N ILE A 10 -0.86 14.51 -5.69
CA ILE A 10 -2.28 14.18 -5.74
C ILE A 10 -2.81 14.44 -7.14
N GLU A 11 -2.46 15.57 -7.75
CA GLU A 11 -2.87 15.90 -9.13
C GLU A 11 -2.39 14.84 -10.14
N LEU A 12 -1.13 14.42 -10.08
CA LEU A 12 -0.60 13.34 -10.93
C LEU A 12 -1.28 11.99 -10.67
N PHE A 13 -1.63 11.69 -9.42
CA PHE A 13 -2.34 10.47 -9.05
C PHE A 13 -3.78 10.48 -9.58
N VAL A 14 -4.47 11.62 -9.48
CA VAL A 14 -5.79 11.83 -10.07
C VAL A 14 -5.70 11.64 -11.58
N GLU A 15 -4.74 12.26 -12.26
CA GLU A 15 -4.53 12.06 -13.71
C GLU A 15 -4.30 10.58 -14.05
N MET A 16 -3.52 9.86 -13.25
CA MET A 16 -3.28 8.43 -13.43
C MET A 16 -4.57 7.60 -13.28
N ILE A 17 -5.42 7.92 -12.30
CA ILE A 17 -6.72 7.26 -12.08
C ILE A 17 -7.70 7.55 -13.24
N MET A 18 -7.58 8.73 -13.84
CA MET A 18 -8.40 9.16 -14.98
C MET A 18 -7.90 8.62 -16.34
N ALA A 19 -6.68 8.09 -16.41
CA ALA A 19 -6.06 7.63 -17.66
C ALA A 19 -6.86 6.49 -18.31
N LYS A 20 -7.09 6.59 -19.63
CA LYS A 20 -7.91 5.66 -20.41
C LYS A 20 -7.11 4.52 -21.04
N SER A 21 -5.79 4.68 -21.14
CA SER A 21 -4.90 3.67 -21.73
C SER A 21 -3.73 3.35 -20.81
N LEU A 22 -3.16 2.16 -21.01
CA LEU A 22 -1.94 1.76 -20.30
C LEU A 22 -0.76 2.69 -20.62
N ASP A 23 -0.65 3.18 -21.86
CA ASP A 23 0.42 4.09 -22.26
C ASP A 23 0.35 5.43 -21.52
N GLU A 24 -0.84 6.05 -21.49
CA GLU A 24 -1.10 7.29 -20.75
C GLU A 24 -0.78 7.12 -19.27
N ARG A 25 -1.25 6.02 -18.66
CA ARG A 25 -0.97 5.69 -17.26
C ARG A 25 0.52 5.51 -17.01
N THR A 26 1.23 4.82 -17.90
CA THR A 26 2.68 4.56 -17.78
C THR A 26 3.49 5.86 -17.84
N GLN A 27 3.10 6.82 -18.70
CA GLN A 27 3.76 8.12 -18.78
C GLN A 27 3.61 8.92 -17.47
N LEU A 28 2.42 8.89 -16.86
CA LEU A 28 2.15 9.54 -15.57
C LEU A 28 2.90 8.84 -14.44
N LEU A 29 2.92 7.50 -14.43
CA LEU A 29 3.64 6.70 -13.46
C LEU A 29 5.15 6.98 -13.48
N LYS A 30 5.76 7.24 -14.63
CA LYS A 30 7.18 7.65 -14.69
C LYS A 30 7.45 8.93 -13.91
N LYS A 31 6.58 9.95 -14.01
CA LYS A 31 6.70 11.19 -13.23
C LYS A 31 6.55 10.90 -11.73
N LEU A 32 5.60 10.04 -11.36
CA LEU A 32 5.40 9.62 -9.98
C LEU A 32 6.61 8.83 -9.44
N GLN A 33 7.25 8.01 -10.27
CA GLN A 33 8.44 7.24 -9.92
C GLN A 33 9.58 8.15 -9.48
N GLU A 34 9.86 9.20 -10.25
CA GLU A 34 10.93 10.16 -9.95
C GLU A 34 10.71 10.84 -8.59
N LEU A 35 9.46 11.22 -8.31
CA LEU A 35 9.07 11.84 -7.05
C LEU A 35 9.18 10.88 -5.87
N GLN A 36 8.72 9.63 -6.02
CA GLN A 36 8.83 8.61 -4.98
C GLN A 36 10.28 8.20 -4.74
N LYS A 37 11.08 8.05 -5.81
CA LYS A 37 12.51 7.77 -5.71
C LYS A 37 13.20 8.83 -4.85
N SER A 38 12.90 10.11 -5.09
CA SER A 38 13.44 11.22 -4.27
C SER A 38 13.11 11.06 -2.80
N ASP A 39 11.85 10.75 -2.46
CA ASP A 39 11.46 10.54 -1.06
C ASP A 39 12.18 9.33 -0.44
N PHE A 40 12.28 8.22 -1.18
CA PHE A 40 12.98 7.03 -0.69
C PHE A 40 14.47 7.30 -0.46
N VAL A 41 15.12 8.09 -1.31
CA VAL A 41 16.51 8.52 -1.08
C VAL A 41 16.62 9.30 0.24
N GLU A 42 15.72 10.24 0.50
CA GLU A 42 15.71 11.02 1.74
C GLU A 42 15.48 10.14 2.98
N ILE A 43 14.45 9.29 2.95
CA ILE A 43 14.09 8.39 4.06
C ILE A 43 15.22 7.40 4.34
N LEU A 44 15.71 6.70 3.31
CA LEU A 44 16.75 5.68 3.47
C LEU A 44 18.09 6.29 3.89
N ARG A 45 18.39 7.52 3.46
CA ARG A 45 19.58 8.26 3.92
C ARG A 45 19.46 8.61 5.40
N ALA A 46 18.31 9.11 5.84
CA ALA A 46 18.06 9.42 7.25
C ALA A 46 18.18 8.17 8.14
N MET A 47 17.77 7.01 7.61
CA MET A 47 17.78 5.72 8.30
C MET A 47 19.05 4.89 8.05
N LYS A 48 20.19 5.53 7.72
CA LYS A 48 21.46 4.83 7.46
C LYS A 48 21.78 3.80 8.54
N GLY A 49 22.01 2.56 8.13
CA GLY A 49 22.34 1.44 9.01
C GLY A 49 21.14 0.67 9.54
N TYR A 50 19.94 1.24 9.48
CA TYR A 50 18.69 0.64 9.95
C TYR A 50 17.86 0.08 8.80
N LYS A 51 17.05 -0.95 9.11
CA LYS A 51 16.09 -1.49 8.14
C LYS A 51 14.91 -0.53 7.99
N VAL A 52 14.45 -0.36 6.75
CA VAL A 52 13.27 0.47 6.44
C VAL A 52 12.29 -0.36 5.64
N THR A 53 11.13 -0.67 6.24
CA THR A 53 10.07 -1.41 5.57
C THR A 53 9.17 -0.45 4.80
N ILE A 54 9.13 -0.60 3.49
CA ILE A 54 8.34 0.21 2.56
C ILE A 54 7.11 -0.61 2.18
N ARG A 55 5.95 -0.20 2.71
CA ARG A 55 4.66 -0.76 2.32
C ARG A 55 4.23 -0.18 0.97
N LEU A 56 3.85 -1.03 0.03
CA LEU A 56 3.33 -0.58 -1.28
C LEU A 56 1.94 0.06 -1.15
N LEU A 57 1.42 0.58 -2.26
CA LEU A 57 0.12 1.25 -2.29
C LEU A 57 -0.97 0.34 -1.73
N ASP A 58 -1.70 0.91 -0.78
CA ASP A 58 -2.65 0.23 0.07
C ASP A 58 -4.07 0.83 0.01
N PRO A 59 -4.30 2.16 0.04
CA PRO A 59 -5.66 2.69 -0.05
C PRO A 59 -6.31 2.42 -1.41
N PRO A 60 -7.65 2.33 -1.45
CA PRO A 60 -8.40 2.29 -2.70
C PRO A 60 -8.24 3.59 -3.50
N LEU A 61 -8.44 3.50 -4.81
CA LEU A 61 -8.19 4.64 -5.71
C LEU A 61 -9.14 5.83 -5.47
N HIS A 62 -10.37 5.58 -4.98
CA HIS A 62 -11.33 6.66 -4.71
C HIS A 62 -10.89 7.59 -3.57
N GLU A 63 -10.03 7.15 -2.64
CA GLU A 63 -9.50 8.02 -1.58
C GLU A 63 -8.65 9.19 -2.13
N PHE A 64 -8.15 9.07 -3.37
CA PHE A 64 -7.38 10.12 -4.03
C PHE A 64 -8.23 11.05 -4.89
N LEU A 65 -9.50 10.71 -5.11
CA LEU A 65 -10.44 11.55 -5.85
C LEU A 65 -11.20 12.45 -4.87
N PRO A 66 -11.61 13.66 -5.29
CA PRO A 66 -12.49 14.48 -4.47
C PRO A 66 -13.82 13.77 -4.21
N ASN A 67 -14.43 14.04 -3.07
CA ASN A 67 -15.70 13.42 -2.70
C ASN A 67 -16.77 13.73 -3.79
N PRO A 68 -17.52 12.73 -4.28
CA PRO A 68 -18.62 12.94 -5.23
C PRO A 68 -19.60 14.05 -4.81
N GLU A 69 -19.90 14.19 -3.52
CA GLU A 69 -20.77 15.24 -3.00
C GLU A 69 -20.16 16.63 -3.16
N GLU A 70 -18.87 16.80 -2.83
CA GLU A 70 -18.14 18.05 -3.02
C GLU A 70 -18.05 18.44 -4.50
N LEU A 71 -17.86 17.46 -5.39
CA LEU A 71 -17.82 17.67 -6.83
C LEU A 71 -19.18 18.10 -7.37
N MET A 72 -20.27 17.49 -6.88
CA MET A 72 -21.62 17.94 -7.23
C MET A 72 -21.87 19.37 -6.74
N ASP A 73 -21.48 19.68 -5.51
CA ASP A 73 -21.61 21.02 -4.96
C ASP A 73 -20.86 22.06 -5.80
N LYS A 74 -19.65 21.74 -6.29
CA LYS A 74 -18.94 22.63 -7.23
C LYS A 74 -19.69 22.83 -8.54
N ILE A 75 -20.23 21.76 -9.13
CA ILE A 75 -20.99 21.85 -10.39
C ILE A 75 -22.23 22.73 -10.21
N TYR A 76 -22.99 22.52 -9.13
CA TYR A 76 -24.28 23.20 -8.93
C TYR A 76 -24.19 24.58 -8.28
N LYS A 77 -23.27 24.79 -7.33
CA LYS A 77 -23.13 26.06 -6.58
C LYS A 77 -22.14 27.02 -7.23
N GLU A 78 -21.07 26.51 -7.86
CA GLU A 78 -20.04 27.33 -8.50
C GLU A 78 -20.24 27.46 -10.03
N ASN A 79 -21.29 26.84 -10.59
CA ASN A 79 -21.55 26.76 -12.04
C ASN A 79 -20.36 26.24 -12.85
N ASP A 80 -19.52 25.37 -12.27
CA ASP A 80 -18.44 24.71 -12.98
C ASP A 80 -19.00 23.57 -13.85
N ASP A 81 -19.43 23.92 -15.06
CA ASP A 81 -19.94 22.95 -16.04
C ASP A 81 -18.83 22.25 -16.84
N SER A 82 -17.57 22.33 -16.38
CA SER A 82 -16.45 21.78 -17.13
C SER A 82 -16.58 20.26 -17.34
N GLU A 83 -16.30 19.83 -18.56
CA GLU A 83 -16.28 18.41 -18.92
C GLU A 83 -15.30 17.61 -18.03
N LYS A 84 -14.25 18.28 -17.55
CA LYS A 84 -13.29 17.74 -16.59
C LYS A 84 -13.95 17.39 -15.25
N THR A 85 -14.68 18.31 -14.63
CA THR A 85 -15.33 18.07 -13.32
C THR A 85 -16.40 16.98 -13.41
N LYS A 86 -17.21 16.97 -14.47
CA LYS A 86 -18.18 15.88 -14.74
C LYS A 86 -17.50 14.52 -14.92
N ARG A 87 -16.38 14.47 -15.64
CA ARG A 87 -15.63 13.22 -15.85
C ARG A 87 -15.04 12.70 -14.54
N ILE A 88 -14.48 13.58 -13.70
CA ILE A 88 -13.96 13.21 -12.38
C ILE A 88 -15.09 12.70 -11.48
N LEU A 89 -16.25 13.36 -11.47
CA LEU A 89 -17.42 12.91 -10.70
C LEU A 89 -17.88 11.51 -11.13
N ASN A 90 -18.00 11.25 -12.42
CA ASN A 90 -18.37 9.92 -12.93
C ASN A 90 -17.36 8.87 -12.48
N ARG A 91 -16.06 9.16 -12.59
CA ARG A 91 -15.02 8.23 -12.16
C ARG A 91 -15.03 8.00 -10.65
N ALA A 92 -15.25 9.03 -9.85
CA ALA A 92 -15.36 8.91 -8.39
C ALA A 92 -16.56 8.03 -7.99
N ARG A 93 -17.68 8.15 -8.70
CA ARG A 93 -18.84 7.27 -8.51
C ARG A 93 -18.58 5.83 -8.93
N GLU A 94 -17.94 5.62 -10.08
CA GLU A 94 -17.55 4.27 -10.55
C GLU A 94 -16.64 3.54 -9.56
N LEU A 95 -15.71 4.27 -8.94
CA LEU A 95 -14.76 3.72 -7.98
C LEU A 95 -15.28 3.73 -6.54
N SER A 96 -16.49 4.25 -6.30
CA SER A 96 -17.10 4.28 -4.98
C SER A 96 -17.49 2.87 -4.58
N GLU A 97 -17.13 2.50 -3.36
CA GLU A 97 -17.42 1.17 -2.81
C GLU A 97 -18.27 1.31 -1.55
N VAL A 98 -19.13 0.32 -1.30
CA VAL A 98 -19.96 0.30 -0.08
C VAL A 98 -19.11 0.08 1.17
N ASN A 99 -18.11 -0.80 1.07
CA ASN A 99 -17.17 -1.10 2.15
C ASN A 99 -15.72 -0.96 1.65
N PRO A 100 -15.18 0.28 1.54
CA PRO A 100 -13.83 0.55 1.03
C PRO A 100 -12.73 -0.27 1.71
N MET A 101 -12.87 -0.52 3.01
CA MET A 101 -11.91 -1.31 3.80
C MET A 101 -11.70 -2.72 3.23
N MET A 102 -12.75 -3.34 2.68
CA MET A 102 -12.71 -4.69 2.10
C MET A 102 -12.71 -4.68 0.57
N GLY A 103 -12.58 -3.51 -0.05
CA GLY A 103 -12.77 -3.30 -1.48
C GLY A 103 -11.52 -3.50 -2.34
N HIS A 104 -11.45 -2.76 -3.44
CA HIS A 104 -10.37 -2.80 -4.42
C HIS A 104 -9.19 -1.96 -3.95
N ARG A 105 -8.38 -2.56 -3.07
CA ARG A 105 -7.24 -1.91 -2.41
C ARG A 105 -6.05 -2.88 -2.25
N GLY A 106 -4.90 -2.38 -1.79
CA GLY A 106 -3.70 -3.18 -1.54
C GLY A 106 -3.26 -4.03 -2.74
N VAL A 107 -2.91 -5.29 -2.50
CA VAL A 107 -2.46 -6.22 -3.55
C VAL A 107 -3.44 -6.32 -4.73
N ARG A 108 -4.74 -6.18 -4.49
CA ARG A 108 -5.76 -6.30 -5.53
C ARG A 108 -5.63 -5.20 -6.58
N ILE A 109 -5.24 -3.99 -6.17
CA ILE A 109 -4.85 -2.92 -7.10
C ILE A 109 -3.58 -3.33 -7.83
N GLY A 110 -2.57 -3.83 -7.12
CA GLY A 110 -1.31 -4.29 -7.70
C GLY A 110 -1.46 -5.45 -8.70
N ILE A 111 -2.55 -6.22 -8.63
CA ILE A 111 -2.86 -7.29 -9.59
C ILE A 111 -3.60 -6.73 -10.82
N THR A 112 -4.58 -5.86 -10.62
CA THR A 112 -5.37 -5.29 -11.74
C THR A 112 -4.64 -4.18 -12.49
N TYR A 113 -3.70 -3.51 -11.82
CA TYR A 113 -2.89 -2.40 -12.32
C TYR A 113 -1.41 -2.63 -11.94
N PRO A 114 -0.77 -3.69 -12.47
CA PRO A 114 0.58 -4.11 -12.08
C PRO A 114 1.65 -3.04 -12.27
N GLU A 115 1.49 -2.17 -13.26
CA GLU A 115 2.38 -1.04 -13.52
C GLU A 115 2.52 -0.08 -12.33
N ILE A 116 1.52 -0.01 -11.43
CA ILE A 116 1.61 0.79 -10.20
C ILE A 116 2.66 0.18 -9.27
N TYR A 117 2.57 -1.12 -9.00
CA TYR A 117 3.52 -1.80 -8.11
C TYR A 117 4.90 -1.91 -8.75
N GLU A 118 4.98 -2.19 -10.05
CA GLU A 118 6.23 -2.16 -10.80
C GLU A 118 6.96 -0.83 -10.63
N MET A 119 6.23 0.29 -10.80
CA MET A 119 6.77 1.64 -10.60
C MET A 119 7.30 1.86 -9.18
N GLN A 120 6.53 1.49 -8.15
CA GLN A 120 6.96 1.67 -6.76
C GLN A 120 8.19 0.82 -6.42
N ILE A 121 8.21 -0.44 -6.88
CA ILE A 121 9.35 -1.33 -6.71
C ILE A 121 10.57 -0.73 -7.40
N LYS A 122 10.45 -0.29 -8.66
CA LYS A 122 11.53 0.40 -9.40
C LYS A 122 12.06 1.61 -8.63
N ALA A 123 11.18 2.47 -8.09
CA ALA A 123 11.60 3.63 -7.30
C ALA A 123 12.45 3.24 -6.08
N VAL A 124 12.09 2.17 -5.36
CA VAL A 124 12.88 1.67 -4.21
C VAL A 124 14.25 1.17 -4.67
N PHE A 125 14.33 0.38 -5.75
CA PHE A 125 15.60 -0.11 -6.29
C PHE A 125 16.49 1.04 -6.78
N GLU A 126 15.95 2.01 -7.52
CA GLU A 126 16.70 3.16 -8.02
C GLU A 126 17.23 4.05 -6.89
N ALA A 127 16.43 4.29 -5.85
CA ALA A 127 16.87 5.00 -4.64
C ALA A 127 18.01 4.25 -3.92
N THR A 128 17.87 2.93 -3.79
CA THR A 128 18.90 2.08 -3.17
C THR A 128 20.20 2.10 -3.98
N ALA A 129 20.10 2.05 -5.31
CA ALA A 129 21.25 2.10 -6.21
C ALA A 129 22.03 3.40 -6.07
N GLU A 130 21.30 4.52 -5.99
CA GLU A 130 21.87 5.85 -5.80
C GLU A 130 22.63 5.96 -4.46
N LEU A 131 22.00 5.55 -3.37
CA LEU A 131 22.62 5.56 -2.04
C LEU A 131 23.81 4.61 -1.93
N THR A 132 23.74 3.44 -2.58
CA THR A 132 24.85 2.48 -2.63
C THR A 132 26.07 3.09 -3.32
N LYS A 133 25.89 3.80 -4.45
CA LYS A 133 26.99 4.53 -5.13
C LYS A 133 27.60 5.62 -4.26
N GLN A 134 26.78 6.23 -3.39
CA GLN A 134 27.22 7.21 -2.39
C GLN A 134 27.83 6.55 -1.12
N LYS A 135 27.95 5.21 -1.09
CA LYS A 135 28.45 4.43 0.05
C LYS A 135 27.64 4.62 1.34
N ILE A 136 26.34 4.85 1.19
CA ILE A 136 25.38 4.92 2.31
C ILE A 136 24.79 3.52 2.51
N ASP A 137 24.83 3.03 3.75
CA ASP A 137 24.28 1.72 4.15
C ASP A 137 22.74 1.78 4.25
N ALA A 138 22.08 1.71 3.10
CA ALA A 138 20.61 1.67 3.00
C ALA A 138 20.12 0.21 3.05
N LYS A 139 19.14 -0.09 3.91
CA LYS A 139 18.57 -1.44 4.09
C LYS A 139 17.04 -1.47 3.88
N PRO A 140 16.55 -1.19 2.66
CA PRO A 140 15.11 -1.25 2.40
C PRO A 140 14.58 -2.68 2.40
N GLN A 141 13.31 -2.81 2.77
CA GLN A 141 12.49 -4.00 2.60
C GLN A 141 11.20 -3.58 1.90
N ILE A 142 10.64 -4.42 1.03
CA ILE A 142 9.37 -4.16 0.34
C ILE A 142 8.32 -5.08 0.92
N MET A 143 7.18 -4.51 1.29
CA MET A 143 6.08 -5.22 1.94
C MET A 143 4.78 -5.04 1.16
N ILE A 144 4.13 -6.17 0.87
CA ILE A 144 2.86 -6.21 0.13
C ILE A 144 1.68 -6.25 1.11
N PRO A 145 0.76 -5.25 1.07
CA PRO A 145 -0.43 -5.21 1.89
C PRO A 145 -1.58 -6.07 1.34
N GLN A 146 -2.53 -6.43 2.21
CA GLN A 146 -3.83 -7.05 1.91
C GLN A 146 -3.76 -8.41 1.20
N ILE A 147 -2.66 -9.15 1.37
CA ILE A 147 -2.51 -10.52 0.85
C ILE A 147 -3.49 -11.44 1.57
N GLY A 148 -4.25 -12.21 0.80
CA GLY A 148 -5.14 -13.27 1.28
C GLY A 148 -4.71 -14.67 0.85
N SER A 149 -3.89 -14.82 -0.20
CA SER A 149 -3.39 -16.12 -0.68
C SER A 149 -1.94 -16.10 -1.18
N ILE A 150 -1.34 -17.29 -1.32
CA ILE A 150 0.02 -17.45 -1.85
C ILE A 150 0.11 -17.04 -3.32
N GLU A 151 -0.93 -17.30 -4.12
CA GLU A 151 -0.98 -16.95 -5.53
C GLU A 151 -0.92 -15.44 -5.76
N GLU A 152 -1.59 -14.66 -4.90
CA GLU A 152 -1.51 -13.19 -4.93
C GLU A 152 -0.08 -12.72 -4.64
N LEU A 153 0.57 -13.34 -3.64
CA LEU A 153 1.93 -12.99 -3.25
C LEU A 153 2.96 -13.36 -4.32
N ASP A 154 2.82 -14.57 -4.90
CA ASP A 154 3.69 -15.09 -5.96
C ASP A 154 3.56 -14.28 -7.24
N TYR A 155 2.34 -13.83 -7.58
CA TYR A 155 2.14 -12.94 -8.72
C TYR A 155 2.95 -11.64 -8.54
N ILE A 156 2.84 -10.97 -7.39
CA ILE A 156 3.65 -9.76 -7.13
C ILE A 156 5.14 -10.07 -7.01
N LYS A 157 5.51 -11.25 -6.48
CA LYS A 157 6.90 -11.70 -6.40
C LYS A 157 7.55 -11.78 -7.78
N SER A 158 6.82 -12.28 -8.78
CA SER A 158 7.32 -12.33 -10.16
C SER A 158 7.67 -10.94 -10.70
N ILE A 159 6.79 -9.95 -10.49
CA ILE A 159 7.04 -8.54 -10.84
C ILE A 159 8.28 -8.01 -10.11
N TYR A 160 8.39 -8.30 -8.80
CA TYR A 160 9.56 -7.91 -8.01
C TYR A 160 10.86 -8.50 -8.56
N ASP A 161 10.87 -9.78 -8.92
CA ASP A 161 12.06 -10.47 -9.42
C ASP A 161 12.46 -9.98 -10.83
N ASP A 162 11.49 -9.70 -11.70
CA ASP A 162 11.74 -9.09 -13.02
C ASP A 162 12.38 -7.70 -12.87
N VAL A 163 11.81 -6.85 -12.01
CA VAL A 163 12.38 -5.52 -11.72
C VAL A 163 13.76 -5.66 -11.10
N LYS A 164 13.96 -6.60 -10.16
CA LYS A 164 15.28 -6.83 -9.56
C LYS A 164 16.32 -7.16 -10.62
N LEU A 165 16.02 -8.10 -11.54
CA LEU A 165 16.92 -8.47 -12.63
C LEU A 165 17.24 -7.28 -13.54
N GLU A 166 16.23 -6.49 -13.91
CA GLU A 166 16.40 -5.26 -14.69
C GLU A 166 17.35 -4.28 -13.99
N MET A 167 17.12 -4.03 -12.71
CA MET A 167 17.88 -3.06 -11.91
C MET A 167 19.31 -3.54 -11.64
N GLU A 168 19.52 -4.83 -11.34
CA GLU A 168 20.85 -5.41 -11.17
C GLU A 168 21.68 -5.27 -12.45
N LYS A 169 21.07 -5.51 -13.62
CA LYS A 169 21.73 -5.33 -14.93
C LYS A 169 22.03 -3.86 -15.22
N LYS A 170 21.07 -2.96 -14.98
CA LYS A 170 21.16 -1.51 -15.24
C LYS A 170 22.25 -0.85 -14.38
N TYR A 171 22.29 -1.17 -13.09
CA TYR A 171 23.18 -0.51 -12.13
C TYR A 171 24.47 -1.28 -11.83
N LYS A 172 24.57 -2.54 -12.25
CA LYS A 172 25.69 -3.45 -11.93
C LYS A 172 25.91 -3.59 -10.42
N ILE A 173 24.82 -3.62 -9.67
CA ILE A 173 24.78 -3.76 -8.21
C ILE A 173 23.98 -5.02 -7.89
N LYS A 174 24.45 -5.83 -6.94
CA LYS A 174 23.63 -6.92 -6.36
C LYS A 174 22.82 -6.37 -5.21
N PHE A 175 21.50 -6.37 -5.33
CA PHE A 175 20.62 -5.76 -4.34
C PHE A 175 20.24 -6.77 -3.27
N LYS A 176 20.27 -6.32 -2.01
CA LYS A 176 19.74 -7.04 -0.85
C LYS A 176 18.52 -6.30 -0.29
N ILE A 177 17.40 -6.42 -1.00
CA ILE A 177 16.11 -5.88 -0.59
C ILE A 177 15.22 -7.08 -0.28
N ASN A 178 14.74 -7.19 0.96
CA ASN A 178 13.88 -8.31 1.33
C ASN A 178 12.47 -8.08 0.79
N PHE A 179 11.83 -9.12 0.28
CA PHE A 179 10.43 -9.13 -0.12
C PHE A 179 9.59 -9.81 0.96
N GLY A 180 8.53 -9.16 1.44
CA GLY A 180 7.66 -9.71 2.48
C GLY A 180 6.24 -9.26 2.34
N THR A 181 5.40 -9.64 3.31
CA THR A 181 3.97 -9.33 3.29
C THR A 181 3.47 -8.90 4.65
N MET A 182 2.39 -8.13 4.65
CA MET A 182 1.63 -7.81 5.85
C MET A 182 0.63 -8.95 6.14
N LEU A 183 0.69 -9.52 7.34
CA LEU A 183 -0.32 -10.42 7.87
C LEU A 183 -1.44 -9.59 8.52
N GLU A 184 -2.43 -9.26 7.70
CA GLU A 184 -3.57 -8.42 8.10
C GLU A 184 -4.93 -8.97 7.63
N VAL A 185 -4.93 -9.98 6.75
CA VAL A 185 -6.14 -10.69 6.33
C VAL A 185 -6.23 -12.00 7.13
N VAL A 186 -7.41 -12.29 7.68
CA VAL A 186 -7.64 -13.51 8.50
C VAL A 186 -7.21 -14.77 7.75
N ARG A 187 -7.56 -14.89 6.45
CA ARG A 187 -7.15 -16.02 5.61
C ARG A 187 -5.62 -16.17 5.54
N ALA A 188 -4.89 -15.07 5.33
CA ALA A 188 -3.43 -15.10 5.28
C ALA A 188 -2.79 -15.55 6.60
N CYS A 189 -3.41 -15.24 7.74
CA CYS A 189 -2.96 -15.77 9.02
C CYS A 189 -3.16 -17.28 9.11
N LEU A 190 -4.32 -17.78 8.66
CA LEU A 190 -4.67 -19.21 8.67
C LEU A 190 -3.81 -20.05 7.70
N THR A 191 -3.34 -19.46 6.60
CA THR A 191 -2.50 -20.13 5.58
C THR A 191 -1.07 -19.57 5.56
N SER A 192 -0.58 -19.04 6.68
CA SER A 192 0.70 -18.33 6.75
C SER A 192 1.92 -19.23 6.51
N ASN A 193 1.78 -20.54 6.75
CA ASN A 193 2.77 -21.56 6.39
C ASN A 193 3.04 -21.59 4.87
N GLU A 194 2.01 -21.37 4.04
CA GLU A 194 2.16 -21.30 2.59
C GLU A 194 2.87 -20.00 2.18
N LEU A 195 2.49 -18.87 2.78
CA LEU A 195 3.07 -17.55 2.53
C LEU A 195 4.56 -17.50 2.85
N ALA A 196 5.02 -18.27 3.85
CA ALA A 196 6.42 -18.33 4.27
C ALA A 196 7.36 -18.91 3.20
N ASN A 197 6.82 -19.60 2.17
CA ASN A 197 7.63 -20.10 1.04
C ASN A 197 8.15 -18.95 0.15
N THR A 198 7.43 -17.83 0.12
CA THR A 198 7.74 -16.68 -0.75
C THR A 198 8.17 -15.45 0.03
N ALA A 199 7.56 -15.20 1.19
CA ALA A 199 7.89 -14.04 2.02
C ALA A 199 9.16 -14.27 2.87
N GLU A 200 10.08 -13.31 2.81
CA GLU A 200 11.30 -13.30 3.64
C GLU A 200 11.05 -12.73 5.05
N PHE A 201 9.91 -12.06 5.24
CA PHE A 201 9.43 -11.56 6.52
C PHE A 201 7.91 -11.35 6.50
N PHE A 202 7.31 -11.37 7.69
CA PHE A 202 5.94 -10.92 7.92
C PHE A 202 5.92 -9.68 8.80
N SER A 203 4.98 -8.78 8.56
CA SER A 203 4.61 -7.72 9.49
C SER A 203 3.14 -7.85 9.85
N PHE A 204 2.78 -7.87 11.13
CA PHE A 204 1.37 -7.94 11.51
C PHE A 204 0.72 -6.57 11.41
N GLY A 205 -0.23 -6.44 10.49
CA GLY A 205 -1.09 -5.25 10.41
C GLY A 205 -2.25 -5.40 11.38
N THR A 206 -1.98 -5.25 12.68
CA THR A 206 -2.95 -5.56 13.74
C THR A 206 -4.23 -4.72 13.65
N ASN A 207 -4.20 -3.55 13.01
CA ASN A 207 -5.38 -2.74 12.74
C ASN A 207 -6.38 -3.50 11.87
N ASP A 208 -6.02 -3.75 10.61
CA ASP A 208 -6.90 -4.42 9.64
C ASP A 208 -7.17 -5.87 10.11
N LEU A 209 -6.21 -6.53 10.78
CA LEU A 209 -6.41 -7.86 11.37
C LEU A 209 -7.45 -7.86 12.48
N THR A 210 -7.40 -6.90 13.42
CA THR A 210 -8.38 -6.80 14.52
C THR A 210 -9.77 -6.56 13.95
N GLN A 211 -9.90 -5.69 12.95
CA GLN A 211 -11.17 -5.48 12.26
C GLN A 211 -11.69 -6.75 11.62
N GLY A 212 -10.83 -7.53 10.96
CA GLY A 212 -11.21 -8.81 10.35
C GLY A 212 -11.58 -9.89 11.37
N VAL A 213 -10.83 -10.00 12.47
CA VAL A 213 -11.05 -11.01 13.53
C VAL A 213 -12.33 -10.72 14.31
N PHE A 214 -12.55 -9.47 14.72
CA PHE A 214 -13.76 -9.08 15.44
C PHE A 214 -14.97 -8.83 14.52
N SER A 215 -14.74 -8.72 13.20
CA SER A 215 -15.74 -8.21 12.25
C SER A 215 -16.28 -6.83 12.66
N PHE A 216 -15.41 -5.99 13.23
CA PHE A 216 -15.74 -4.64 13.69
C PHE A 216 -15.24 -3.61 12.68
N SER A 217 -16.15 -2.83 12.10
CA SER A 217 -15.79 -1.60 11.42
C SER A 217 -15.27 -0.60 12.45
N ARG A 218 -14.04 -0.12 12.26
CA ARG A 218 -13.39 0.82 13.16
C ARG A 218 -14.14 2.14 13.24
N GLU A 219 -14.68 2.60 12.11
CA GLU A 219 -15.42 3.86 12.02
C GLU A 219 -16.75 3.78 12.76
N ASP A 220 -17.33 2.58 12.87
CA ASP A 220 -18.64 2.37 13.48
C ASP A 220 -18.58 1.94 14.95
N VAL A 221 -17.59 1.13 15.32
CA VAL A 221 -17.54 0.42 16.61
C VAL A 221 -17.47 1.37 17.80
N GLU A 222 -16.60 2.38 17.73
CA GLU A 222 -16.29 3.28 18.85
C GLU A 222 -17.50 4.16 19.24
N GLY A 223 -18.28 4.58 18.24
CA GLY A 223 -19.43 5.48 18.44
C GLY A 223 -20.77 4.79 18.66
N LYS A 224 -20.90 3.48 18.39
CA LYS A 224 -22.19 2.77 18.40
C LYS A 224 -22.39 1.85 19.60
N PHE A 225 -21.48 0.91 19.84
CA PHE A 225 -21.71 -0.15 20.82
C PHE A 225 -20.50 -0.51 21.69
N LEU A 226 -19.29 -0.08 21.33
CA LEU A 226 -18.10 -0.39 22.13
C LEU A 226 -18.21 0.09 23.59
N PRO A 227 -18.70 1.31 23.89
CA PRO A 227 -18.83 1.76 25.28
C PRO A 227 -19.72 0.82 26.11
N GLU A 228 -20.82 0.33 25.54
CA GLU A 228 -21.73 -0.59 26.22
C GLU A 228 -21.10 -1.98 26.40
N TYR A 229 -20.30 -2.46 25.44
CA TYR A 229 -19.53 -3.71 25.58
C TYR A 229 -18.53 -3.63 26.73
N MET A 230 -17.87 -2.48 26.89
CA MET A 230 -16.90 -2.24 27.97
C MET A 230 -17.63 -2.13 29.32
N GLU A 231 -18.75 -1.39 29.40
CA GLU A 231 -19.53 -1.24 30.63
C GLU A 231 -20.13 -2.57 31.12
N LYS A 232 -20.55 -3.43 30.20
CA LYS A 232 -21.05 -4.78 30.52
C LYS A 232 -19.95 -5.81 30.74
N GLU A 233 -18.68 -5.41 30.69
CA GLU A 233 -17.51 -6.30 30.80
C GLU A 233 -17.54 -7.47 29.78
N ILE A 234 -18.18 -7.27 28.63
CA ILE A 234 -18.17 -8.23 27.52
C ILE A 234 -16.76 -8.26 26.90
N LEU A 235 -16.09 -7.11 26.87
CA LEU A 235 -14.68 -6.97 26.51
C LEU A 235 -13.91 -6.38 27.69
N GLU A 236 -12.79 -7.02 28.04
CA GLU A 236 -11.90 -6.55 29.11
C GLU A 236 -11.11 -5.30 28.67
N THR A 237 -10.72 -5.23 27.39
CA THR A 237 -10.04 -4.09 26.81
C THR A 237 -10.63 -3.74 25.46
N SER A 238 -10.54 -2.46 25.08
CA SER A 238 -10.85 -2.04 23.72
C SER A 238 -9.93 -2.79 22.73
N PRO A 239 -10.48 -3.42 21.68
CA PRO A 239 -9.68 -3.99 20.59
C PRO A 239 -8.76 -2.94 19.95
N SER A 240 -9.12 -1.65 20.06
CA SER A 240 -8.30 -0.54 19.57
C SER A 240 -6.95 -0.37 20.29
N VAL A 241 -6.71 -1.05 21.41
CA VAL A 241 -5.42 -0.99 22.12
C VAL A 241 -4.35 -1.83 21.43
N LEU A 242 -4.74 -2.88 20.69
CA LEU A 242 -3.80 -3.70 19.89
C LEU A 242 -3.29 -2.97 18.63
N HIS A 243 -3.81 -1.76 18.37
CA HIS A 243 -3.57 -0.98 17.14
C HIS A 243 -2.16 -0.38 16.99
N HIS A 244 -1.31 -0.45 18.02
CA HIS A 244 0.03 0.13 18.01
C HIS A 244 1.16 -0.90 18.00
N ILE A 245 0.84 -2.16 17.75
CA ILE A 245 1.79 -3.25 17.82
C ILE A 245 2.06 -3.79 16.41
N GLU A 246 3.02 -3.17 15.71
CA GLU A 246 3.63 -3.78 14.53
C GLU A 246 4.82 -4.62 14.97
N PHE A 247 4.72 -5.94 14.80
CA PHE A 247 5.85 -6.85 14.97
C PHE A 247 6.22 -7.48 13.64
N GLN A 248 7.53 -7.53 13.38
CA GLN A 248 8.08 -8.12 12.18
C GLN A 248 8.77 -9.45 12.52
N LEU A 249 8.29 -10.54 11.92
CA LEU A 249 8.94 -11.86 11.98
C LEU A 249 9.84 -12.05 10.77
N GLN A 250 11.07 -12.52 10.97
CA GLN A 250 12.03 -12.77 9.88
C GLN A 250 12.12 -14.27 9.56
N SER A 251 12.50 -14.61 8.31
CA SER A 251 12.54 -15.99 7.79
C SER A 251 13.29 -17.02 8.64
N LEU A 252 14.30 -16.64 9.43
CA LEU A 252 15.01 -17.57 10.31
C LEU A 252 14.14 -18.09 11.47
N LEU A 253 13.07 -17.37 11.81
CA LEU A 253 12.12 -17.72 12.87
C LEU A 253 10.81 -18.28 12.30
N LEU A 254 10.50 -18.01 11.03
CA LEU A 254 9.22 -18.38 10.40
C LEU A 254 8.95 -19.88 10.41
N PRO A 255 9.87 -20.77 9.98
CA PRO A 255 9.66 -22.23 10.04
C PRO A 255 9.63 -22.82 11.46
N ARG A 256 9.97 -22.04 12.50
CA ARG A 256 9.95 -22.49 13.89
C ARG A 256 8.71 -22.01 14.67
N LEU A 257 7.98 -21.05 14.11
CA LEU A 257 6.80 -20.42 14.73
C LEU A 257 5.47 -20.91 14.12
N LEU A 258 5.52 -21.50 12.92
CA LEU A 258 4.40 -22.06 12.17
C LEU A 258 4.46 -23.59 12.19
#